data_AF-A0A8B6G206-F1
#
_entry.id   AF-A0A8B6G206-F1
#
_cell.length_a   1.000
_cell.length_b   1.000
_cell.length_c   1.000
_cell.angle_alpha   90.00
_cell.angle_beta   90.00
_cell.angle_gamma   90.00
#
_symmetry.space_group_name_H-M   'P 1'
#
loop_
_entity.id
_entity.type
_entity.pdbx_description
1 polymer ?
#
loop_
_entity_poly.entity_id
_entity_poly.type
_entity_poly.pdbx_seq_one_letter_code
_entity_poly.pdbx_strand_id
1 'polypeptide(L)'
;MAYEQTNFFGKKIYNSDTADSDITVLEISDESDSDIIGPSPAASNVFFVADKMSAYLEAGASNRLLLALQFDLQIPEYVAGCKALGLLSEFITIPLWCCLEDSNISIMDIGVHFKELVAYLEEMDYQKFVERNYLMTRVDRQKVLNSRIVLSLVKPWEHDDKVHVILQMIIPALTGVVKRLLADHLVGGKWNNPTEDQKYKTLAIPKHNKFCESVFGYLDRFIREKPNSTVLAMESYVLFCHNKTLEWLSNKPAGERHSLLEMARKDEKKMREKFKARKKVIELELSPSVPGFPSWYNIKYAGDLAIYTYKLLEDYKKGDL
;
A
#
# COMPACT_ATOMS: atom_id res chain seq x y z
N MET A 1 -24.04 -36.91 10.90
CA MET A 1 -24.57 -36.14 9.75
C MET A 1 -24.32 -34.68 10.05
N ALA A 2 -23.16 -34.16 9.64
CA ALA A 2 -22.77 -32.78 9.86
C ALA A 2 -23.09 -31.98 8.59
N TYR A 3 -23.80 -30.85 8.74
CA TYR A 3 -24.09 -29.92 7.66
C TYR A 3 -22.85 -29.05 7.39
N GLU A 4 -22.36 -29.05 6.15
CA GLU A 4 -21.38 -28.07 5.68
C GLU A 4 -22.09 -26.73 5.45
N GLN A 5 -21.77 -25.71 6.26
CA GLN A 5 -22.07 -24.32 5.95
C GLN A 5 -20.78 -23.60 5.58
N THR A 6 -20.69 -23.14 4.34
CA THR A 6 -19.66 -22.24 3.85
C THR A 6 -20.15 -20.80 4.02
N ASN A 7 -19.41 -19.98 4.77
CA ASN A 7 -19.67 -18.54 4.80
C ASN A 7 -19.21 -17.86 3.50
N PHE A 8 -19.77 -16.69 3.23
CA PHE A 8 -19.66 -15.89 1.99
C PHE A 8 -18.22 -15.57 1.51
N PHE A 9 -17.21 -15.85 2.34
CA PHE A 9 -15.77 -15.67 2.07
C PHE A 9 -15.01 -16.99 1.83
N GLY A 10 -15.67 -18.14 1.76
CA GLY A 10 -15.03 -19.42 1.40
C GLY A 10 -14.08 -20.00 2.47
N LYS A 11 -14.11 -19.52 3.72
CA LYS A 11 -13.38 -20.18 4.83
C LYS A 11 -14.12 -21.46 5.26
N LYS A 12 -13.41 -22.60 5.22
CA LYS A 12 -13.85 -23.86 5.83
C LYS A 12 -13.66 -23.77 7.35
N ILE A 13 -14.75 -23.91 8.11
CA ILE A 13 -14.70 -24.06 9.56
C ILE A 13 -14.67 -25.56 9.84
N TYR A 14 -13.56 -26.08 10.35
CA TYR A 14 -13.51 -27.43 10.91
C TYR A 14 -13.85 -27.32 12.40
N ASN A 15 -14.99 -27.86 12.81
CA ASN A 15 -15.27 -28.13 14.22
C ASN A 15 -14.56 -29.44 14.58
N SER A 16 -13.50 -29.37 15.37
CA SER A 16 -12.94 -30.54 16.05
C SER A 16 -12.96 -30.29 17.56
N ASP A 17 -14.00 -30.80 18.21
CA ASP A 17 -14.01 -31.08 19.63
C ASP A 17 -13.08 -32.27 19.91
N THR A 18 -11.83 -31.99 20.31
CA THR A 18 -11.00 -32.93 21.09
C THR A 18 -9.87 -32.16 21.78
N ALA A 19 -9.75 -32.40 23.08
CA ALA A 19 -8.86 -31.74 24.04
C ALA A 19 -7.36 -32.12 23.88
N ASP A 20 -6.53 -31.27 24.53
CA ASP A 20 -5.12 -31.44 24.91
C ASP A 20 -4.04 -31.37 23.82
N SER A 21 -3.51 -30.17 23.60
CA SER A 21 -2.08 -29.87 23.81
C SER A 21 -1.84 -28.37 23.65
N ASP A 22 -1.11 -27.79 24.60
CA ASP A 22 -0.70 -26.38 24.64
C ASP A 22 0.10 -25.99 23.39
N ILE A 23 -0.61 -25.52 22.36
CA ILE A 23 -0.06 -24.70 21.29
C ILE A 23 -0.67 -23.34 21.50
N THR A 24 0.11 -22.42 22.08
CA THR A 24 -0.23 -21.00 22.08
C THR A 24 -0.17 -20.53 20.62
N VAL A 25 -1.27 -20.68 19.91
CA VAL A 25 -1.49 -20.02 18.62
C VAL A 25 -1.37 -18.55 18.91
N LEU A 26 -0.34 -17.91 18.36
CA LEU A 26 -0.26 -16.46 18.30
C LEU A 26 -1.50 -16.01 17.52
N GLU A 27 -2.55 -15.62 18.25
CA GLU A 27 -3.63 -14.80 17.73
C GLU A 27 -2.99 -13.50 17.25
N ILE A 28 -2.57 -13.50 15.99
CA ILE A 28 -2.44 -12.27 15.21
C ILE A 28 -3.89 -11.79 15.10
N SER A 29 -4.25 -10.85 15.96
CA SER A 29 -5.52 -10.15 15.90
C SER A 29 -5.76 -9.71 14.45
N ASP A 30 -6.94 -10.05 13.92
CA ASP A 30 -7.53 -9.52 12.70
C ASP A 30 -7.63 -7.98 12.83
N GLU A 31 -6.51 -7.28 12.65
CA GLU A 31 -6.53 -5.90 12.18
C GLU A 31 -6.85 -5.97 10.69
N SER A 32 -7.89 -5.26 10.29
CA SER A 32 -8.40 -5.18 8.94
C SER A 32 -7.29 -5.14 7.88
N ASP A 33 -7.28 -6.14 7.00
CA ASP A 33 -6.43 -6.26 5.80
C ASP A 33 -6.50 -5.04 4.85
N SER A 34 -7.28 -4.00 5.18
CA SER A 34 -7.27 -2.70 4.50
C SER A 34 -6.12 -1.76 4.89
N ASP A 35 -5.38 -2.07 5.97
CA ASP A 35 -4.37 -1.15 6.53
C ASP A 35 -2.90 -1.57 6.27
N ILE A 36 -2.66 -2.72 5.62
CA ILE A 36 -1.31 -3.31 5.45
C ILE A 36 -0.61 -2.85 4.15
N ILE A 37 -0.93 -1.65 3.64
CA ILE A 37 -0.15 -1.04 2.53
C ILE A 37 0.25 0.39 2.93
N GLY A 38 0.85 0.51 4.11
CA GLY A 38 1.85 1.55 4.40
C GLY A 38 3.25 0.94 4.27
N PRO A 39 4.34 1.72 4.43
CA PRO A 39 5.68 1.14 4.55
C PRO A 39 5.66 0.11 5.69
N SER A 40 5.68 -1.17 5.32
CA SER A 40 5.59 -2.26 6.29
C SER A 40 6.75 -2.12 7.28
N PRO A 41 6.50 -2.15 8.60
CA PRO A 41 7.55 -2.20 9.62
C PRO A 41 8.30 -3.55 9.61
N ALA A 42 8.54 -4.13 8.43
CA ALA A 42 9.14 -5.44 8.26
C ALA A 42 10.50 -5.52 8.94
N ALA A 43 11.35 -4.50 8.79
CA ALA A 43 12.67 -4.48 9.42
C ALA A 43 12.61 -4.29 10.95
N SER A 44 11.73 -3.41 11.44
CA SER A 44 11.56 -3.19 12.88
C SER A 44 10.95 -4.41 13.57
N ASN A 45 10.01 -5.09 12.91
CA ASN A 45 9.45 -6.36 13.36
C ASN A 45 10.49 -7.48 13.38
N VAL A 46 11.30 -7.61 12.33
CA VAL A 46 12.36 -8.62 12.26
C VAL A 46 13.36 -8.43 13.40
N PHE A 47 13.81 -7.20 13.66
CA PHE A 47 14.68 -6.93 14.81
C PHE A 47 13.99 -7.27 16.15
N PHE A 48 12.73 -6.88 16.32
CA PHE A 48 11.97 -7.15 17.55
C PHE A 48 11.80 -8.64 17.86
N VAL A 49 11.66 -9.48 16.83
CA VAL A 49 11.48 -10.94 17.00
C VAL A 49 12.75 -11.75 16.80
N ALA A 50 13.89 -11.13 16.47
CA ALA A 50 15.13 -11.82 16.09
C ALA A 50 15.56 -12.90 17.09
N ASP A 51 15.54 -12.59 18.39
CA ASP A 51 15.93 -13.54 19.45
C ASP A 51 14.97 -14.75 19.51
N LYS A 52 13.66 -14.49 19.44
CA LYS A 52 12.63 -15.54 19.47
C LYS A 52 12.68 -16.41 18.23
N MET A 53 12.94 -15.77 17.09
CA MET A 53 13.05 -16.41 15.80
C MET A 53 14.29 -17.29 15.71
N SER A 54 15.42 -16.84 16.26
CA SER A 54 16.65 -17.63 16.39
C SER A 54 16.41 -18.86 17.25
N ALA A 55 15.79 -18.70 18.43
CA ALA A 55 15.44 -19.82 19.31
C ALA A 55 14.49 -20.84 18.65
N TYR A 56 13.51 -20.37 17.88
CA TYR A 56 12.61 -21.24 17.12
C TYR A 56 13.35 -22.02 16.02
N LEU A 57 14.25 -21.36 15.29
CA LEU A 57 15.02 -22.00 14.22
C LEU A 57 16.02 -23.02 14.76
N GLU A 58 16.65 -22.74 15.91
CA GLU A 58 17.53 -23.68 16.61
C GLU A 58 16.79 -24.94 17.09
N ALA A 59 15.50 -24.82 17.42
CA ALA A 59 14.70 -25.94 17.91
C ALA A 59 14.33 -26.97 16.82
N GLY A 60 14.42 -26.64 15.52
CA GLY A 60 14.03 -27.60 14.48
C GLY A 60 14.01 -27.14 13.03
N ALA A 61 14.81 -26.14 12.63
CA ALA A 61 14.90 -25.74 11.23
C ALA A 61 15.40 -26.89 10.33
N SER A 62 14.54 -27.37 9.42
CA SER A 62 14.85 -28.50 8.53
C SER A 62 14.88 -28.13 7.04
N ASN A 63 14.17 -27.08 6.64
CA ASN A 63 14.16 -26.59 5.26
C ASN A 63 15.34 -25.64 5.01
N ARG A 64 15.95 -25.72 3.80
CA ARG A 64 17.01 -24.83 3.32
C ARG A 64 16.72 -23.34 3.51
N LEU A 65 15.47 -22.90 3.34
CA LEU A 65 15.09 -21.50 3.56
C LEU A 65 15.22 -21.08 5.03
N LEU A 66 14.80 -21.96 5.95
CA LEU A 66 14.89 -21.71 7.39
C LEU A 66 16.34 -21.75 7.88
N LEU A 67 17.16 -22.62 7.30
CA LEU A 67 18.60 -22.68 7.57
C LEU A 67 19.34 -21.44 7.07
N ALA A 68 19.00 -20.94 5.88
CA ALA A 68 19.57 -19.68 5.36
C ALA A 68 19.21 -18.50 6.26
N LEU A 69 17.94 -18.43 6.68
CA LEU A 69 17.47 -17.39 7.59
C LEU A 69 18.12 -17.47 8.99
N GLN A 70 18.34 -18.68 9.50
CA GLN A 70 19.08 -18.89 10.74
C GLN A 70 20.52 -18.38 10.61
N PHE A 71 21.18 -18.69 9.49
CA PHE A 71 22.53 -18.18 9.20
C PHE A 71 22.55 -16.65 9.14
N ASP A 72 21.56 -16.03 8.48
CA ASP A 72 21.49 -14.58 8.38
C ASP A 72 21.25 -13.91 9.74
N LEU A 73 20.44 -14.49 10.63
CA LEU A 73 20.20 -13.97 11.98
C LEU A 73 21.43 -14.07 12.89
N GLN A 74 22.36 -14.97 12.61
CA GLN A 74 23.62 -15.10 13.34
C GLN A 74 24.66 -14.05 12.94
N ILE A 75 24.46 -13.35 11.81
CA ILE A 75 25.37 -12.31 11.32
C ILE A 75 24.97 -10.97 11.94
N PRO A 76 25.81 -10.36 12.80
CA PRO A 76 25.52 -9.10 13.47
C PRO A 76 25.18 -7.95 12.52
N GLU A 77 25.81 -7.91 11.36
CA GLU A 77 25.61 -6.87 10.35
C GLU A 77 24.18 -6.86 9.78
N TYR A 78 23.57 -8.04 9.59
CA TYR A 78 22.21 -8.13 9.08
C TYR A 78 21.18 -7.71 10.13
N VAL A 79 21.37 -8.13 11.38
CA VAL A 79 20.51 -7.70 12.50
C VAL A 79 20.67 -6.21 12.78
N ALA A 80 21.90 -5.67 12.70
CA ALA A 80 22.16 -4.23 12.77
C ALA A 80 21.50 -3.47 11.62
N GLY A 81 21.49 -4.03 10.41
CA GLY A 81 20.75 -3.49 9.27
C GLY A 81 19.24 -3.43 9.52
N CYS A 82 18.65 -4.49 10.09
CA CYS A 82 17.25 -4.50 10.49
C CYS A 82 16.95 -3.42 11.55
N LYS A 83 17.82 -3.24 12.55
CA LYS A 83 17.68 -2.17 13.55
C LYS A 83 17.75 -0.78 12.91
N ALA A 84 18.74 -0.53 12.06
CA ALA A 84 18.92 0.75 11.37
C ALA A 84 17.71 1.10 10.47
N LEU A 85 17.27 0.15 9.64
CA LEU A 85 16.07 0.31 8.80
C LEU A 85 14.80 0.46 9.63
N GLY A 86 14.69 -0.24 10.76
CA GLY A 86 13.61 -0.09 11.72
C GLY A 86 13.55 1.33 12.28
N LEU A 87 14.67 1.90 12.70
CA LEU A 87 14.75 3.28 13.20
C LEU A 87 14.34 4.29 12.13
N LEU A 88 14.81 4.12 10.88
CA LEU A 88 14.40 4.96 9.75
C LEU A 88 12.90 4.83 9.47
N SER A 89 12.35 3.62 9.57
CA SER A 89 10.93 3.37 9.34
C SER A 89 10.08 4.13 10.37
N GLU A 90 10.36 3.91 11.65
CA GLU A 90 9.58 4.44 12.76
C GLU A 90 9.72 5.95 12.95
N PHE A 91 10.90 6.52 12.66
CA PHE A 91 11.16 7.95 12.91
C PHE A 91 11.06 8.83 11.67
N ILE A 92 11.08 8.26 10.47
CA ILE A 92 11.07 9.03 9.22
C ILE A 92 9.89 8.63 8.33
N THR A 93 9.85 7.38 7.84
CA THR A 93 8.89 7.01 6.79
C THR A 93 7.47 6.90 7.30
N ILE A 94 7.24 6.32 8.49
CA ILE A 94 5.91 6.21 9.08
C ILE A 94 5.34 7.60 9.43
N PRO A 95 6.08 8.51 10.11
CA PRO A 95 5.61 9.87 10.36
C PRO A 95 5.30 10.65 9.07
N LEU A 96 6.13 10.50 8.04
CA LEU A 96 5.87 11.11 6.73
C LEU A 96 4.60 10.54 6.09
N TRP A 97 4.39 9.23 6.19
CA TRP A 97 3.18 8.56 5.69
C TRP A 97 1.93 9.03 6.42
N CYS A 98 1.98 9.18 7.74
CA CYS A 98 0.87 9.76 8.51
C CYS A 98 0.54 11.20 8.05
N CYS A 99 1.54 12.00 7.69
CA CYS A 99 1.30 13.34 7.11
C CYS A 99 0.66 13.25 5.71
N LEU A 100 1.07 12.27 4.90
CA LEU A 100 0.47 12.01 3.60
C LEU A 100 -0.99 11.56 3.71
N GLU A 101 -1.38 10.85 4.76
CA GLU A 101 -2.76 10.38 4.99
C GLU A 101 -3.66 11.42 5.70
N ASP A 102 -3.10 12.46 6.35
CA ASP A 102 -3.87 13.48 7.07
C ASP A 102 -4.80 14.27 6.14
N SER A 103 -6.11 14.13 6.29
CA SER A 103 -7.10 14.81 5.43
C SER A 103 -7.06 16.34 5.49
N ASN A 104 -6.42 16.92 6.51
CA ASN A 104 -6.32 18.37 6.67
C ASN A 104 -5.18 19.00 5.86
N ILE A 105 -4.30 18.19 5.27
CA ILE A 105 -3.13 18.66 4.51
C ILE A 105 -3.41 18.48 3.03
N SER A 106 -3.45 19.60 2.28
CA SER A 106 -3.52 19.59 0.82
C SER A 106 -2.20 19.10 0.20
N ILE A 107 -2.28 18.51 -1.00
CA ILE A 107 -1.09 18.16 -1.79
C ILE A 107 -0.18 19.36 -2.07
N MET A 108 -0.73 20.57 -2.09
CA MET A 108 0.05 21.78 -2.34
C MET A 108 0.77 22.30 -1.09
N ASP A 109 0.30 21.94 0.10
CA ASP A 109 0.88 22.37 1.37
C ASP A 109 1.95 21.39 1.88
N ILE A 110 2.00 20.18 1.29
CA ILE A 110 2.97 19.15 1.68
C ILE A 110 4.42 19.54 1.43
N GLY A 111 4.67 20.49 0.52
CA GLY A 111 6.02 20.97 0.22
C GLY A 111 6.74 21.52 1.45
N VAL A 112 6.02 22.06 2.44
CA VAL A 112 6.60 22.49 3.73
C VAL A 112 7.19 21.30 4.49
N HIS A 113 6.48 20.17 4.51
CA HIS A 113 6.93 18.94 5.17
C HIS A 113 8.12 18.29 4.45
N PHE A 114 8.14 18.36 3.11
CA PHE A 114 9.29 17.88 2.34
C PHE A 114 10.55 18.71 2.59
N LYS A 115 10.42 20.04 2.77
CA LYS A 115 11.55 20.90 3.14
C LYS A 115 12.05 20.57 4.55
N GLU A 116 11.14 20.39 5.50
CA GLU A 116 11.50 19.98 6.87
C GLU A 116 12.25 18.64 6.86
N LEU A 117 11.75 17.65 6.11
CA LEU A 117 12.39 16.35 5.97
C LEU A 117 13.81 16.46 5.41
N VAL A 118 14.01 17.26 4.35
CA VAL A 118 15.34 17.43 3.75
C VAL A 118 16.29 18.10 4.74
N ALA A 119 15.88 19.18 5.41
CA ALA A 119 16.71 19.84 6.42
C ALA A 119 17.05 18.90 7.58
N TYR A 120 16.06 18.13 8.06
CA TYR A 120 16.23 17.14 9.12
C TYR A 120 17.24 16.04 8.75
N LEU A 121 17.24 15.58 7.49
CA LEU A 121 18.19 14.59 7.00
C LEU A 121 19.60 15.15 6.82
N GLU A 122 19.74 16.42 6.41
CA GLU A 122 21.03 17.09 6.22
C GLU A 122 21.74 17.43 7.54
N GLU A 123 20.97 17.80 8.56
CA GLU A 123 21.49 18.20 9.88
C GLU A 123 21.49 17.05 10.90
N MET A 124 21.26 15.82 10.46
CA MET A 124 21.05 14.69 11.35
C MET A 124 22.29 14.33 12.17
N ASP A 125 22.16 14.37 13.48
CA ASP A 125 23.12 13.80 14.43
C ASP A 125 22.77 12.33 14.68
N TYR A 126 23.56 11.42 14.09
CA TYR A 126 23.32 9.97 14.15
C TYR A 126 23.25 9.43 15.57
N GLN A 127 24.09 9.95 16.47
CA GLN A 127 24.14 9.49 17.86
C GLN A 127 22.86 9.89 18.60
N LYS A 128 22.43 11.15 18.44
CA LYS A 128 21.17 11.63 19.00
C LYS A 128 19.94 10.99 18.38
N PHE A 129 20.01 10.58 17.12
CA PHE A 129 18.93 9.88 16.42
C PHE A 129 18.68 8.49 17.02
N VAL A 130 19.73 7.71 17.28
CA VAL A 130 19.64 6.41 17.94
C VAL A 130 19.12 6.56 19.38
N GLU A 131 19.56 7.60 20.09
CA GLU A 131 19.17 7.88 21.48
C GLU A 131 17.80 8.57 21.63
N ARG A 132 17.05 8.80 20.54
CA ARG A 132 15.72 9.44 20.54
C ARG A 132 15.68 10.93 20.90
N ASN A 133 16.84 11.59 20.89
CA ASN A 133 16.98 13.01 21.23
C ASN A 133 16.75 13.94 20.03
N TYR A 134 16.63 13.37 18.82
CA TYR A 134 16.42 14.10 17.58
C TYR A 134 15.29 13.40 16.80
N LEU A 135 14.11 14.01 16.80
CA LEU A 135 12.91 13.54 16.08
C LEU A 135 12.32 14.69 15.28
N MET A 136 11.78 14.38 14.10
CA MET A 136 11.05 15.36 13.28
C MET A 136 9.83 15.91 14.04
N THR A 137 9.40 17.14 13.74
CA THR A 137 8.41 17.89 14.56
C THR A 137 7.07 17.18 14.69
N ARG A 138 6.69 16.36 13.69
CA ARG A 138 5.41 15.65 13.62
C ARG A 138 5.47 14.17 14.02
N VAL A 139 6.59 13.70 14.56
CA VAL A 139 6.63 12.36 15.17
C VAL A 139 5.79 12.40 16.45
N ASP A 140 4.73 11.61 16.50
CA ASP A 140 3.95 11.43 17.72
C ASP A 140 4.81 10.74 18.79
N ARG A 141 5.34 11.57 19.70
CA ARG A 141 6.20 11.12 20.79
C ARG A 141 5.48 10.12 21.69
N GLN A 142 4.16 10.23 21.88
CA GLN A 142 3.40 9.31 22.74
C GLN A 142 3.25 7.93 22.08
N LYS A 143 2.91 7.88 20.79
CA LYS A 143 2.87 6.62 20.02
C LYS A 143 4.23 5.92 20.02
N VAL A 144 5.29 6.71 19.85
CA VAL A 144 6.68 6.24 19.95
C VAL A 144 6.98 5.71 21.35
N LEU A 145 6.64 6.41 22.42
CA LEU A 145 6.90 6.00 23.82
C LEU A 145 6.20 4.70 24.24
N ASN A 146 5.04 4.39 23.67
CA ASN A 146 4.24 3.23 24.06
C ASN A 146 4.45 1.98 23.19
N SER A 147 5.13 2.10 22.05
CA SER A 147 5.36 0.96 21.14
C SER A 147 6.48 0.05 21.64
N ARG A 148 6.15 -1.23 21.90
CA ARG A 148 7.13 -2.26 22.30
C ARG A 148 8.25 -2.45 21.25
N ILE A 149 7.90 -2.31 19.97
CA ILE A 149 8.85 -2.43 18.86
C ILE A 149 9.84 -1.26 18.89
N VAL A 150 9.35 -0.03 19.02
CA VAL A 150 10.23 1.15 19.08
C VAL A 150 11.10 1.14 20.34
N LEU A 151 10.56 0.69 21.48
CA LEU A 151 11.35 0.53 22.71
C LEU A 151 12.47 -0.50 22.54
N SER A 152 12.25 -1.58 21.78
CA SER A 152 13.28 -2.55 21.44
C SER A 152 14.36 -1.94 20.54
N LEU A 153 13.99 -1.12 19.55
CA LEU A 153 14.94 -0.44 18.66
C LEU A 153 15.83 0.59 19.34
N VAL A 154 15.36 1.25 20.39
CA VAL A 154 16.13 2.31 21.10
C VAL A 154 16.97 1.73 22.25
N LYS A 155 16.71 0.48 22.66
CA LYS A 155 17.49 -0.16 23.72
C LYS A 155 18.95 -0.31 23.27
N PRO A 156 19.93 0.03 24.14
CA PRO A 156 21.34 -0.22 23.85
C PRO A 156 21.58 -1.68 23.52
N TRP A 157 22.34 -1.92 22.47
CA TRP A 157 22.68 -3.25 21.97
C TRP A 157 24.17 -3.36 21.68
N GLU A 158 24.72 -4.57 21.81
CA GLU A 158 26.16 -4.84 21.71
C GLU A 158 26.77 -4.38 20.38
N HIS A 159 25.97 -4.40 19.31
CA HIS A 159 26.41 -4.06 17.95
C HIS A 159 25.88 -2.72 17.44
N ASP A 160 25.60 -1.77 18.35
CA ASP A 160 25.18 -0.41 17.98
C ASP A 160 26.26 0.34 17.19
N ASP A 161 27.53 -0.05 17.30
CA ASP A 161 28.62 0.43 16.43
C ASP A 161 28.30 0.20 14.94
N LYS A 162 27.82 -0.99 14.60
CA LYS A 162 27.45 -1.37 13.22
C LYS A 162 26.22 -0.62 12.75
N VAL A 163 25.25 -0.42 13.64
CA VAL A 163 24.04 0.36 13.36
C VAL A 163 24.41 1.80 12.98
N HIS A 164 25.34 2.42 13.71
CA HIS A 164 25.84 3.76 13.40
C HIS A 164 26.51 3.81 12.02
N VAL A 165 27.40 2.86 11.71
CA VAL A 165 28.06 2.79 10.40
C VAL A 165 27.04 2.64 9.27
N ILE A 166 26.04 1.77 9.45
CA ILE A 166 24.97 1.57 8.45
C ILE A 166 24.15 2.85 8.26
N LEU A 167 23.77 3.52 9.34
CA LEU A 167 23.03 4.80 9.28
C LEU A 167 23.83 5.89 8.56
N GLN A 168 25.15 5.98 8.81
CA GLN A 168 26.05 6.91 8.12
C GLN A 168 26.11 6.67 6.61
N MET A 169 25.88 5.45 6.13
CA MET A 169 25.80 5.16 4.69
C MET A 169 24.39 5.41 4.13
N ILE A 170 23.35 4.96 4.84
CA ILE A 170 21.97 5.00 4.33
C ILE A 170 21.42 6.43 4.29
N ILE A 171 21.66 7.23 5.32
CA ILE A 171 21.05 8.57 5.42
C ILE A 171 21.52 9.52 4.30
N PRO A 172 22.82 9.63 3.94
CA PRO A 172 23.23 10.43 2.79
C PRO A 172 22.63 9.93 1.47
N ALA A 173 22.57 8.60 1.27
CA ALA A 173 21.94 8.02 0.10
C ALA A 173 20.44 8.33 0.04
N LEU A 174 19.74 8.17 1.17
CA LEU A 174 18.32 8.52 1.34
C LEU A 174 18.09 10.01 1.06
N THR A 175 18.93 10.89 1.59
CA THR A 175 18.87 12.34 1.36
C THR A 175 18.97 12.66 -0.13
N GLY A 176 19.91 12.02 -0.84
CA GLY A 176 20.05 12.18 -2.29
C GLY A 176 18.80 11.72 -3.06
N VAL A 177 18.22 10.59 -2.67
CA VAL A 177 16.97 10.07 -3.26
C VAL A 177 15.81 11.02 -2.99
N VAL A 178 15.61 11.44 -1.74
CA VAL A 178 14.52 12.32 -1.31
C VAL A 178 14.59 13.66 -2.05
N LYS A 179 15.77 14.28 -2.13
CA LYS A 179 15.94 15.54 -2.88
C LYS A 179 15.59 15.39 -4.36
N ARG A 180 15.98 14.27 -4.99
CA ARG A 180 15.69 14.02 -6.40
C ARG A 180 14.20 13.76 -6.63
N LEU A 181 13.56 12.95 -5.79
CA LEU A 181 12.13 12.62 -5.92
C LEU A 181 11.23 13.81 -5.63
N LEU A 182 11.65 14.68 -4.71
CA LEU A 182 10.87 15.83 -4.25
C LEU A 182 11.32 17.14 -4.90
N ALA A 183 12.18 17.09 -5.91
CA ALA A 183 12.79 18.27 -6.55
C ALA A 183 11.74 19.31 -6.97
N ASP A 184 10.59 18.86 -7.48
CA ASP A 184 9.49 19.74 -7.89
C ASP A 184 8.83 20.50 -6.73
N HIS A 185 8.91 19.99 -5.50
CA HIS A 185 8.33 20.63 -4.30
C HIS A 185 9.37 21.41 -3.47
N LEU A 186 10.66 21.23 -3.76
CA LEU A 186 11.77 21.89 -3.07
C LEU A 186 12.11 23.24 -3.72
N VAL A 187 13.09 23.97 -3.15
CA VAL A 187 13.48 25.30 -3.63
C VAL A 187 13.87 25.26 -5.11
N GLY A 188 13.21 26.06 -5.94
CA GLY A 188 13.39 26.09 -7.39
C GLY A 188 12.50 25.11 -8.17
N GLY A 189 11.76 24.24 -7.48
CA GLY A 189 10.79 23.32 -8.08
C GLY A 189 9.48 23.99 -8.50
N LYS A 190 8.77 23.34 -9.43
CA LYS A 190 7.51 23.81 -10.03
C LYS A 190 6.40 24.11 -9.00
N TRP A 191 6.39 23.37 -7.89
CA TRP A 191 5.36 23.41 -6.85
C TRP A 191 5.84 24.06 -5.55
N ASN A 192 7.02 24.67 -5.55
CA ASN A 192 7.62 25.29 -4.37
C ASN A 192 6.84 26.49 -3.83
N ASN A 193 6.09 27.19 -4.71
CA ASN A 193 5.26 28.36 -4.41
C ASN A 193 4.03 28.37 -5.35
N PRO A 194 3.01 27.55 -5.05
CA PRO A 194 1.86 27.45 -5.93
C PRO A 194 0.94 28.67 -5.80
N THR A 195 0.41 29.08 -6.94
CA THR A 195 -0.61 30.15 -7.01
C THR A 195 -1.93 29.69 -6.39
N GLU A 196 -2.76 30.64 -5.96
CA GLU A 196 -4.08 30.34 -5.38
C GLU A 196 -5.01 29.60 -6.37
N ASP A 197 -4.91 29.89 -7.66
CA ASP A 197 -5.65 29.16 -8.70
C ASP A 197 -5.21 27.68 -8.79
N GLN A 198 -3.91 27.40 -8.68
CA GLN A 198 -3.40 26.03 -8.64
C GLN A 198 -3.90 25.31 -7.39
N LYS A 199 -3.81 25.96 -6.21
CA LYS A 199 -4.33 25.38 -4.97
C LYS A 199 -5.80 25.00 -5.10
N TYR A 200 -6.61 25.90 -5.63
CA TYR A 200 -8.04 25.67 -5.87
C TYR A 200 -8.29 24.46 -6.78
N LYS A 201 -7.57 24.37 -7.92
CA LYS A 201 -7.70 23.25 -8.87
C LYS A 201 -7.27 21.90 -8.29
N THR A 202 -6.36 21.90 -7.33
CA THR A 202 -5.79 20.68 -6.75
C THR A 202 -6.46 20.22 -5.45
N LEU A 203 -7.49 20.93 -4.95
CA LEU A 203 -8.14 20.61 -3.66
C LEU A 203 -8.65 19.17 -3.56
N ALA A 204 -9.11 18.60 -4.68
CA ALA A 204 -9.67 17.25 -4.74
C ALA A 204 -8.64 16.17 -5.12
N ILE A 205 -7.38 16.55 -5.36
CA ILE A 205 -6.35 15.61 -5.82
C ILE A 205 -5.80 14.83 -4.62
N PRO A 206 -5.81 13.49 -4.65
CA PRO A 206 -5.22 12.68 -3.59
C PRO A 206 -3.70 12.86 -3.57
N LYS A 207 -3.12 12.83 -2.37
CA LYS A 207 -1.66 13.00 -2.14
C LYS A 207 -0.81 11.82 -2.56
N HIS A 208 -1.41 10.63 -2.65
CA HIS A 208 -0.74 9.39 -2.97
C HIS A 208 -1.65 8.51 -3.83
N ASN A 209 -1.06 7.55 -4.52
CA ASN A 209 -1.74 6.62 -5.43
C ASN A 209 -2.32 5.37 -4.76
N LYS A 210 -2.17 5.17 -3.44
CA LYS A 210 -2.67 4.01 -2.65
C LYS A 210 -4.10 3.58 -3.04
N PHE A 211 -5.01 4.54 -3.21
CA PHE A 211 -6.39 4.25 -3.60
C PHE A 211 -6.47 3.57 -4.97
N CYS A 212 -5.79 4.14 -5.97
CA CYS A 212 -5.75 3.57 -7.32
C CYS A 212 -5.06 2.21 -7.32
N GLU A 213 -3.94 2.06 -6.60
CA GLU A 213 -3.23 0.78 -6.49
C GLU A 213 -4.11 -0.29 -5.83
N SER A 214 -4.85 0.06 -4.79
CA SER A 214 -5.77 -0.87 -4.13
C SER A 214 -6.90 -1.31 -5.07
N VAL A 215 -7.49 -0.37 -5.84
CA VAL A 215 -8.49 -0.67 -6.88
C VAL A 215 -7.95 -1.68 -7.89
N PHE A 216 -6.70 -1.48 -8.37
CA PHE A 216 -6.06 -2.41 -9.30
C PHE A 216 -5.74 -3.76 -8.65
N GLY A 217 -5.30 -3.77 -7.39
CA GLY A 217 -5.04 -5.00 -6.64
C GLY A 217 -6.29 -5.86 -6.48
N TYR A 218 -7.44 -5.25 -6.15
CA TYR A 218 -8.72 -5.96 -6.11
C TYR A 218 -9.12 -6.47 -7.50
N LEU A 219 -8.96 -5.66 -8.54
CA LEU A 219 -9.31 -6.06 -9.90
C LEU A 219 -8.46 -7.26 -10.37
N ASP A 220 -7.14 -7.22 -10.20
CA ASP A 220 -6.24 -8.32 -10.56
C ASP A 220 -6.62 -9.61 -9.81
N ARG A 221 -6.87 -9.49 -8.50
CA ARG A 221 -7.35 -10.61 -7.69
C ARG A 221 -8.65 -11.21 -8.25
N PHE A 222 -9.64 -10.39 -8.61
CA PHE A 222 -10.91 -10.90 -9.15
C PHE A 222 -10.78 -11.51 -10.53
N ILE A 223 -9.90 -11.00 -11.38
CA ILE A 223 -9.61 -11.61 -12.68
C ILE A 223 -9.03 -13.02 -12.49
N ARG A 224 -8.14 -13.20 -11.51
CA ARG A 224 -7.53 -14.51 -11.21
C ARG A 224 -8.49 -15.48 -10.55
N GLU A 225 -9.26 -15.04 -9.56
CA GLU A 225 -10.20 -15.89 -8.83
C GLU A 225 -11.46 -16.23 -9.64
N LYS A 226 -11.93 -15.29 -10.48
CA LYS A 226 -13.19 -15.39 -11.21
C LYS A 226 -13.01 -15.00 -12.69
N PRO A 227 -12.22 -15.76 -13.47
CA PRO A 227 -11.90 -15.41 -14.86
C PRO A 227 -13.12 -15.36 -15.79
N ASN A 228 -14.19 -16.08 -15.44
CA ASN A 228 -15.45 -16.09 -16.21
C ASN A 228 -16.41 -14.95 -15.83
N SER A 229 -16.06 -14.10 -14.84
CA SER A 229 -16.88 -12.95 -14.46
C SER A 229 -16.75 -11.83 -15.48
N THR A 230 -17.82 -11.07 -15.68
CA THR A 230 -17.79 -9.90 -16.56
C THR A 230 -17.05 -8.74 -15.89
N VAL A 231 -16.31 -7.93 -16.66
CA VAL A 231 -15.62 -6.72 -16.17
C VAL A 231 -16.56 -5.80 -15.39
N LEU A 232 -17.78 -5.58 -15.88
CA LEU A 232 -18.79 -4.78 -15.19
C LEU A 232 -19.13 -5.31 -13.79
N ALA A 233 -19.17 -6.64 -13.61
CA ALA A 233 -19.44 -7.25 -12.32
C ALA A 233 -18.22 -7.14 -11.38
N MET A 234 -17.00 -7.26 -11.92
CA MET A 234 -15.76 -7.04 -11.17
C MET A 234 -15.67 -5.58 -10.69
N GLU A 235 -15.86 -4.60 -11.58
CA GLU A 235 -15.89 -3.16 -11.24
C GLU A 235 -16.93 -2.86 -10.17
N SER A 236 -18.16 -3.40 -10.31
CA SER A 236 -19.22 -3.22 -9.32
C SER A 236 -18.82 -3.76 -7.96
N TYR A 237 -18.11 -4.89 -7.92
CA TYR A 237 -17.62 -5.48 -6.68
C TYR A 237 -16.51 -4.65 -6.03
N VAL A 238 -15.55 -4.17 -6.83
CA VAL A 238 -14.49 -3.26 -6.37
C VAL A 238 -15.10 -2.00 -5.76
N LEU A 239 -16.08 -1.38 -6.42
CA LEU A 239 -16.81 -0.22 -5.90
C LEU A 239 -17.57 -0.53 -4.61
N PHE A 240 -18.23 -1.69 -4.55
CA PHE A 240 -18.98 -2.13 -3.37
C PHE A 240 -18.07 -2.30 -2.14
N CYS A 241 -16.87 -2.86 -2.34
CA CYS A 241 -15.85 -3.01 -1.30
C CYS A 241 -15.29 -1.65 -0.86
N HIS A 242 -14.81 -0.83 -1.80
CA HIS A 242 -14.18 0.45 -1.47
C HIS A 242 -15.13 1.46 -0.82
N ASN A 243 -16.39 1.49 -1.27
CA ASN A 243 -17.40 2.39 -0.69
C ASN A 243 -17.96 1.88 0.64
N LYS A 244 -17.45 0.75 1.18
CA LYS A 244 -17.97 0.08 2.38
C LYS A 244 -19.49 -0.09 2.32
N THR A 245 -20.02 -0.41 1.14
CA THR A 245 -21.46 -0.35 0.87
C THR A 245 -22.25 -1.32 1.77
N LEU A 246 -21.66 -2.46 2.14
CA LEU A 246 -22.28 -3.40 3.08
C LEU A 246 -22.42 -2.81 4.49
N GLU A 247 -21.38 -2.15 5.00
CA GLU A 247 -21.41 -1.50 6.32
C GLU A 247 -22.44 -0.37 6.32
N TRP A 248 -22.41 0.48 5.28
CA TRP A 248 -23.38 1.55 5.09
C TRP A 248 -24.83 1.01 5.02
N LEU A 249 -25.07 -0.07 4.28
CA LEU A 249 -26.39 -0.73 4.20
C LEU A 249 -26.83 -1.36 5.53
N SER A 250 -25.87 -1.87 6.31
CA SER A 250 -26.16 -2.50 7.61
C SER A 250 -26.60 -1.48 8.65
N ASN A 251 -26.12 -0.24 8.53
CA ASN A 251 -26.51 0.89 9.39
C ASN A 251 -27.85 1.53 9.01
N LYS A 252 -28.53 1.05 7.96
CA LYS A 252 -29.84 1.56 7.53
C LYS A 252 -31.01 0.79 8.14
N PRO A 253 -32.16 1.43 8.39
CA PRO A 253 -33.39 0.74 8.79
C PRO A 253 -33.79 -0.33 7.78
N ALA A 254 -34.35 -1.44 8.25
CA ALA A 254 -34.68 -2.60 7.42
C ALA A 254 -35.57 -2.26 6.20
N GLY A 255 -36.55 -1.37 6.36
CA GLY A 255 -37.43 -0.91 5.29
C GLY A 255 -36.70 -0.08 4.22
N GLU A 256 -35.82 0.84 4.63
CA GLU A 256 -35.00 1.64 3.72
C GLU A 256 -33.99 0.77 2.97
N ARG A 257 -33.34 -0.17 3.69
CA ARG A 257 -32.40 -1.14 3.10
C ARG A 257 -33.07 -1.98 2.01
N HIS A 258 -34.28 -2.49 2.26
CA HIS A 258 -35.02 -3.27 1.27
C HIS A 258 -35.38 -2.42 0.04
N SER A 259 -35.86 -1.20 0.26
CA SER A 259 -36.17 -0.24 -0.82
C SER A 259 -34.95 0.06 -1.70
N LEU A 260 -33.79 0.32 -1.09
CA LEU A 260 -32.53 0.59 -1.79
C LEU A 260 -32.09 -0.59 -2.66
N LEU A 261 -32.18 -1.83 -2.13
CA LEU A 261 -31.83 -3.03 -2.89
C LEU A 261 -32.80 -3.28 -4.06
N GLU A 262 -34.10 -3.02 -3.86
CA GLU A 262 -35.09 -3.11 -4.93
C GLU A 262 -34.85 -2.06 -6.03
N MET A 263 -34.49 -0.83 -5.67
CA MET A 263 -34.10 0.19 -6.64
C MET A 263 -32.86 -0.23 -7.43
N ALA A 264 -31.82 -0.74 -6.75
CA ALA A 264 -30.60 -1.21 -7.42
C ALA A 264 -30.88 -2.35 -8.42
N ARG A 265 -31.77 -3.30 -8.07
CA ARG A 265 -32.22 -4.37 -8.99
C ARG A 265 -32.95 -3.81 -10.21
N LYS A 266 -33.85 -2.84 -10.01
CA LYS A 266 -34.59 -2.20 -11.11
C LYS A 266 -33.66 -1.44 -12.06
N ASP A 267 -32.62 -0.79 -11.52
CA ASP A 267 -31.67 -0.02 -12.31
C ASP A 267 -30.61 -0.87 -13.04
N GLU A 268 -30.49 -2.17 -12.73
CA GLU A 268 -29.50 -3.06 -13.35
C GLU A 268 -29.58 -3.05 -14.88
N LYS A 269 -30.80 -3.18 -15.43
CA LYS A 269 -31.03 -3.20 -16.89
C LYS A 269 -30.53 -1.91 -17.54
N LYS A 270 -30.86 -0.77 -16.94
CA LYS A 270 -30.45 0.56 -17.39
C LYS A 270 -28.92 0.73 -17.34
N MET A 271 -28.26 0.20 -16.31
CA MET A 271 -26.81 0.24 -16.19
C MET A 271 -26.12 -0.63 -17.24
N ARG A 272 -26.65 -1.83 -17.53
CA ARG A 272 -26.14 -2.70 -18.60
C ARG A 272 -26.29 -2.07 -19.98
N GLU A 273 -27.41 -1.40 -20.24
CA GLU A 273 -27.64 -0.67 -21.50
C GLU A 273 -26.65 0.50 -21.66
N LYS A 274 -26.44 1.29 -20.61
CA LYS A 274 -25.42 2.36 -20.59
C LYS A 274 -24.02 1.81 -20.86
N PHE A 275 -23.66 0.69 -20.22
CA PHE A 275 -22.36 0.06 -20.44
C PHE A 275 -22.19 -0.38 -21.91
N LYS A 276 -23.20 -1.05 -22.49
CA LYS A 276 -23.17 -1.44 -23.92
C LYS A 276 -23.05 -0.23 -24.85
N ALA A 277 -23.77 0.85 -24.56
CA ALA A 277 -23.69 2.08 -25.35
C ALA A 277 -22.28 2.70 -25.28
N ARG A 278 -21.69 2.81 -24.09
CA ARG A 278 -20.31 3.30 -23.91
C ARG A 278 -19.29 2.42 -24.61
N LYS A 279 -19.42 1.10 -24.49
CA LYS A 279 -18.55 0.14 -25.17
C LYS A 279 -18.56 0.36 -26.69
N LYS A 280 -19.75 0.54 -27.29
CA LYS A 280 -19.88 0.87 -28.71
C LYS A 280 -19.23 2.20 -29.09
N VAL A 281 -19.36 3.23 -28.26
CA VAL A 281 -18.70 4.53 -28.51
C VAL A 281 -17.19 4.36 -28.51
N ILE A 282 -16.63 3.67 -27.51
CA ILE A 282 -15.18 3.40 -27.43
C ILE A 282 -14.72 2.55 -28.63
N GLU A 283 -15.49 1.53 -29.01
CA GLU A 283 -15.21 0.71 -30.21
C GLU A 283 -15.30 1.51 -31.52
N LEU A 284 -16.09 2.58 -31.57
CA LEU A 284 -16.21 3.48 -32.72
C LEU A 284 -15.13 4.58 -32.74
N GLU A 285 -14.68 5.04 -31.57
CA GLU A 285 -13.57 5.98 -31.40
C GLU A 285 -12.22 5.32 -31.63
N LEU A 286 -12.11 4.01 -31.36
CA LEU A 286 -11.09 3.13 -31.92
C LEU A 286 -11.31 3.07 -33.43
N SER A 287 -10.54 3.87 -34.19
CA SER A 287 -10.67 3.98 -35.65
C SER A 287 -10.65 2.59 -36.31
N PRO A 288 -11.37 2.39 -37.44
CA PRO A 288 -11.40 1.11 -38.14
C PRO A 288 -9.98 0.60 -38.41
N SER A 289 -9.83 -0.73 -38.38
CA SER A 289 -8.56 -1.42 -38.60
C SER A 289 -7.85 -0.87 -39.83
N VAL A 290 -6.53 -0.78 -39.75
CA VAL A 290 -5.71 -0.26 -40.85
C VAL A 290 -6.02 -1.08 -42.12
N PRO A 291 -6.41 -0.45 -43.24
CA PRO A 291 -6.71 -1.18 -44.48
C PRO A 291 -5.52 -2.06 -44.87
N GLY A 292 -5.76 -3.37 -45.00
CA GLY A 292 -4.71 -4.38 -45.27
C GLY A 292 -4.06 -5.01 -44.04
N PHE A 293 -4.30 -4.49 -42.83
CA PHE A 293 -3.77 -5.01 -41.57
C PHE A 293 -4.87 -5.13 -40.51
N PRO A 294 -5.69 -6.20 -40.55
CA PRO A 294 -6.89 -6.35 -39.70
C PRO A 294 -6.61 -6.39 -38.19
N SER A 295 -5.37 -6.68 -37.80
CA SER A 295 -4.91 -6.76 -36.41
C SER A 295 -4.40 -5.43 -35.84
N TRP A 296 -4.32 -4.38 -36.66
CA TRP A 296 -3.79 -3.07 -36.28
C TRP A 296 -4.92 -2.06 -36.16
N TYR A 297 -4.91 -1.29 -35.07
CA TYR A 297 -5.92 -0.32 -34.71
C TYR A 297 -5.31 1.07 -34.61
N ASN A 298 -6.00 2.06 -35.17
CA ASN A 298 -5.62 3.46 -35.05
C ASN A 298 -6.31 4.08 -33.82
N ILE A 299 -5.54 4.69 -32.94
CA ILE A 299 -6.01 5.33 -31.70
C ILE A 299 -5.58 6.79 -31.74
N LYS A 300 -6.53 7.69 -31.51
CA LYS A 300 -6.26 9.11 -31.35
C LYS A 300 -6.60 9.52 -29.93
N TYR A 301 -5.60 9.93 -29.16
CA TYR A 301 -5.80 10.37 -27.79
C TYR A 301 -6.37 11.81 -27.77
N ALA A 302 -7.26 12.07 -26.81
CA ALA A 302 -7.85 13.40 -26.64
C ALA A 302 -6.76 14.43 -26.28
N GLY A 303 -6.67 15.51 -27.07
CA GLY A 303 -5.65 16.54 -26.90
C GLY A 303 -4.35 16.29 -27.66
N ASP A 304 -4.22 15.16 -28.35
CA ASP A 304 -3.07 14.85 -29.20
C ASP A 304 -3.42 15.02 -30.70
N LEU A 305 -2.48 15.54 -31.47
CA LEU A 305 -2.58 15.65 -32.92
C LEU A 305 -2.17 14.35 -33.63
N ALA A 306 -1.39 13.49 -32.97
CA ALA A 306 -0.91 12.24 -33.53
C ALA A 306 -1.99 11.13 -33.52
N ILE A 307 -1.90 10.24 -34.51
CA ILE A 307 -2.64 8.97 -34.55
C ILE A 307 -1.61 7.87 -34.29
N TYR A 308 -1.88 7.05 -33.29
CA TYR A 308 -1.02 5.94 -32.90
C TYR A 308 -1.61 4.65 -33.44
N THR A 309 -0.78 3.76 -33.97
CA THR A 309 -1.24 2.48 -34.49
C THR A 309 -0.71 1.36 -33.61
N TYR A 310 -1.63 0.59 -33.00
CA TYR A 310 -1.30 -0.50 -32.10
C TYR A 310 -1.80 -1.83 -32.63
N LYS A 311 -1.08 -2.91 -32.32
CA LYS A 311 -1.53 -4.27 -32.53
C LYS A 311 -2.10 -4.78 -31.22
N LEU A 312 -3.24 -4.21 -30.82
CA LEU A 312 -3.82 -4.28 -29.47
C LEU A 312 -3.73 -5.65 -28.78
N LEU A 313 -4.02 -6.72 -29.50
CA LEU A 313 -4.04 -8.08 -28.96
C LEU A 313 -2.65 -8.70 -28.76
N GLU A 314 -1.66 -8.30 -29.56
CA GLU A 314 -0.27 -8.74 -29.41
C GLU A 314 0.49 -7.86 -28.40
N ASP A 315 0.29 -6.55 -28.47
CA ASP A 315 0.94 -5.60 -27.56
C ASP A 315 0.47 -5.84 -26.11
N TYR A 316 -0.82 -6.17 -25.90
CA TYR A 316 -1.35 -6.57 -24.59
C TYR A 316 -0.72 -7.87 -24.07
N LYS A 317 -0.48 -8.84 -24.96
CA LYS A 317 0.16 -10.12 -24.57
C LYS A 317 1.63 -9.96 -24.24
N LYS A 318 2.30 -8.95 -24.79
CA LYS A 318 3.69 -8.62 -24.51
C LYS A 318 3.87 -7.70 -23.30
N GLY A 319 2.77 -7.08 -22.83
CA GLY A 319 2.80 -6.11 -21.75
C GLY A 319 3.26 -4.71 -22.19
N ASP A 320 3.21 -4.43 -23.49
CA ASP A 320 3.65 -3.18 -24.11
C ASP A 320 2.52 -2.13 -24.22
N LEU A 321 1.35 -2.40 -23.62
CA LEU A 321 0.11 -1.61 -23.71
C LEU A 321 -0.36 -1.05 -22.37
#